data_AF-A0A226BZI3-F1
#
_entry.id   AF-A0A226BZI3-F1
#
_cell.length_a   1.000
_cell.length_b   1.000
_cell.length_c   1.000
_cell.angle_alpha   90.00
_cell.angle_beta   90.00
_cell.angle_gamma   90.00
#
_symmetry.space_group_name_H-M   'P 1'
#
loop_
_entity.id
_entity.type
_entity.pdbx_description
1 polymer ?
#
loop_
_entity_poly.entity_id
_entity_poly.type
_entity_poly.pdbx_seq_one_letter_code
_entity_poly.pdbx_strand_id
1 'polypeptide(L)'
;MAISKELCEELRDEPAVVCCKTEKGTVLAPEHLEDPNIFGDLEDSGLLDLSGNVLTIGDVLGNEMTASADALTPLTPDTVDVDVSDKGVEEKPAQSEGAKVEQPQVTNDGVLRIKIDEGKGIDLQIPLGGNVSSNVQQAEVQEVPKEEKSLAKEEPQDEIKRELALKRFNIDEVNLDEETKIENGKLSIEKGLKEKAIDKNDLVVDVDLDIIEPDKYDVEINTIMDVLPIATKKQGDLGEGVTYTLDGVSVILTGTEESGSQIGEFGSSEGIFGENVNFDRAGAPNKGDYVIKVNVTIKDGSSMERPGPFAAHEACDVIIQGIREELKNLEESEADTETVYHDIRRDARPKVLLVKEIMGQGAMHDNLLLPKEPGGIIGGVNNVDLGNIPTLITPNEVRDGAVRAMTCIGPASKETTLHYFNDPLVDMLANDSELDLCGVCFVGSPQENDQKFYVSKRLGRLAESLDLDGAIVITEGFGNNHIDFASHIEQVGKTETPVVGMTFAAQQGALIVGNKYMDAMVDLNKSEDGVETEILQDNCVAKEDARRAIAMLKNKISGEKVEKPEKQWTQEVGDKNQEIVDK
;
A
#
# COMPACT_ATOMS: atom_id res chain seq x y z
N MET A 1 -2.25 24.30 17.14
CA MET A 1 -3.65 24.30 16.64
C MET A 1 -4.53 23.74 17.76
N ALA A 2 -5.63 24.39 18.11
CA ALA A 2 -6.43 23.87 19.22
C ALA A 2 -7.00 22.48 18.92
N ILE A 3 -7.01 21.59 19.92
CA ILE A 3 -7.55 20.24 19.83
C ILE A 3 -9.08 20.28 19.54
N SER A 4 -9.57 19.35 18.71
CA SER A 4 -11.00 19.26 18.43
C SER A 4 -11.78 18.66 19.61
N LYS A 5 -13.09 18.91 19.67
CA LYS A 5 -13.95 18.37 20.73
C LYS A 5 -13.99 16.84 20.73
N GLU A 6 -14.00 16.22 19.54
CA GLU A 6 -14.01 14.76 19.41
C GLU A 6 -12.70 14.16 19.94
N LEU A 7 -11.57 14.79 19.61
CA LEU A 7 -10.24 14.29 19.98
C LEU A 7 -9.94 14.45 21.48
N CYS A 8 -10.54 15.46 22.13
CA CYS A 8 -10.43 15.66 23.58
C CYS A 8 -10.95 14.49 24.41
N GLU A 9 -11.95 13.75 23.92
CA GLU A 9 -12.47 12.57 24.62
C GLU A 9 -11.57 11.35 24.44
N GLU A 10 -10.99 11.17 23.25
CA GLU A 10 -10.07 10.07 22.93
C GLU A 10 -8.70 10.23 23.62
N LEU A 11 -8.21 11.47 23.74
CA LEU A 11 -6.89 11.80 24.30
C LEU A 11 -6.95 12.33 25.74
N ARG A 12 -7.95 11.89 26.50
CA ARG A 12 -8.22 12.41 27.84
C ARG A 12 -7.04 12.23 28.82
N ASP A 13 -6.27 11.16 28.65
CA ASP A 13 -5.13 10.83 29.51
C ASP A 13 -3.81 11.46 29.04
N GLU A 14 -3.81 12.20 27.91
CA GLU A 14 -2.62 12.87 27.38
C GLU A 14 -2.32 14.18 28.13
N PRO A 15 -1.06 14.67 28.10
CA PRO A 15 -0.67 15.92 28.76
C PRO A 15 -1.49 17.13 28.29
N ALA A 16 -1.82 18.04 29.20
CA ALA A 16 -2.52 19.27 28.89
C ALA A 16 -1.53 20.42 28.66
N VAL A 17 -1.54 20.99 27.46
CA VAL A 17 -0.72 22.14 27.06
C VAL A 17 -1.62 23.20 26.44
N VAL A 18 -1.41 24.48 26.73
CA VAL A 18 -2.23 25.54 26.13
C VAL A 18 -1.79 25.86 24.70
N CYS A 19 -2.73 25.92 23.75
CA CYS A 19 -2.42 26.21 22.33
C CYS A 19 -2.13 27.69 22.06
N CYS A 20 -2.60 28.56 22.93
CA CYS A 20 -2.48 30.00 22.82
C CYS A 20 -2.37 30.63 24.21
N LYS A 21 -2.05 31.93 24.24
CA LYS A 21 -2.01 32.66 25.50
C LYS A 21 -3.37 32.58 26.19
N THR A 22 -3.40 31.97 27.36
CA THR A 22 -4.61 31.71 28.13
C THR A 22 -4.54 32.50 29.43
N GLU A 23 -5.51 33.39 29.65
CA GLU A 23 -5.51 34.28 30.80
C GLU A 23 -6.00 33.59 32.08
N LYS A 24 -5.52 34.07 33.24
CA LYS A 24 -6.07 33.71 34.54
C LYS A 24 -7.59 33.92 34.56
N GLY A 25 -8.31 32.94 35.08
CA GLY A 25 -9.77 32.96 35.17
C GLY A 25 -10.49 32.33 33.97
N THR A 26 -9.75 31.90 32.95
CA THR A 26 -10.33 31.16 31.83
C THR A 26 -10.70 29.74 32.26
N VAL A 27 -11.93 29.34 31.95
CA VAL A 27 -12.39 27.94 32.08
C VAL A 27 -11.90 27.16 30.87
N LEU A 28 -11.09 26.14 31.12
CA LEU A 28 -10.44 25.38 30.07
C LEU A 28 -11.44 24.52 29.29
N ALA A 29 -11.28 24.54 27.97
CA ALA A 29 -12.13 23.89 26.99
C ALA A 29 -11.23 23.44 25.82
N PRO A 30 -11.71 22.57 24.90
CA PRO A 30 -10.87 22.04 23.81
C PRO A 30 -10.18 23.14 22.97
N GLU A 31 -10.87 24.25 22.73
CA GLU A 31 -10.32 25.42 22.00
C GLU A 31 -9.12 26.12 22.65
N HIS A 32 -8.80 25.79 23.91
CA HIS A 32 -7.67 26.34 24.66
C HIS A 32 -6.48 25.37 24.73
N LEU A 33 -6.66 24.10 24.40
CA LEU A 33 -5.66 23.06 24.54
C LEU A 33 -5.03 22.74 23.18
N GLU A 34 -3.73 22.50 23.19
CA GLU A 34 -2.97 22.10 22.01
C GLU A 34 -3.18 20.61 21.71
N ASP A 35 -3.08 20.21 20.45
CA ASP A 35 -3.27 18.81 20.04
C ASP A 35 -2.05 17.96 20.47
N PRO A 36 -2.21 16.94 21.34
CA PRO A 36 -1.11 16.10 21.80
C PRO A 36 -0.37 15.38 20.67
N ASN A 37 -1.00 15.19 19.51
CA ASN A 37 -0.35 14.57 18.36
C ASN A 37 0.88 15.35 17.90
N ILE A 38 0.93 16.67 18.08
CA ILE A 38 2.07 17.51 17.68
C ILE A 38 3.15 17.65 18.77
N PHE A 39 2.93 17.13 19.97
CA PHE A 39 3.87 17.36 21.08
C PHE A 39 5.24 16.74 20.85
N GLY A 40 5.30 15.59 20.15
CA GLY A 40 6.58 14.97 19.79
C GLY A 40 7.47 15.91 18.98
N ASP A 41 6.93 16.50 17.92
CA ASP A 41 7.65 17.46 17.07
C ASP A 41 8.08 18.71 17.85
N LEU A 42 7.26 19.13 18.82
CA LEU A 42 7.55 20.28 19.67
C LEU A 42 8.63 19.98 20.71
N GLU A 43 8.70 18.77 21.25
CA GLU A 43 9.78 18.33 22.14
C GLU A 43 11.08 18.16 21.35
N ASP A 44 11.04 17.55 20.16
CA ASP A 44 12.20 17.36 19.29
C ASP A 44 12.78 18.69 18.79
N SER A 45 11.94 19.71 18.58
CA SER A 45 12.36 21.08 18.24
C SER A 45 12.79 21.91 19.46
N GLY A 46 12.66 21.38 20.68
CA GLY A 46 12.96 22.08 21.93
C GLY A 46 12.00 23.23 22.26
N LEU A 47 10.82 23.25 21.63
CA LEU A 47 9.77 24.24 21.86
C LEU A 47 8.82 23.85 22.99
N LEU A 48 8.80 22.57 23.39
CA LEU A 48 7.99 22.03 24.46
C LEU A 48 8.82 21.10 25.36
N ASP A 49 8.53 21.10 26.66
CA ASP A 49 9.16 20.23 27.64
C ASP A 49 8.08 19.64 28.56
N LEU A 50 7.84 18.33 28.44
CA LEU A 50 6.84 17.62 29.24
C LEU A 50 7.46 16.81 30.39
N SER A 51 8.75 17.01 30.72
CA SER A 51 9.45 16.26 31.77
C SER A 51 8.98 16.55 33.21
N GLY A 52 8.07 17.51 33.38
CA GLY A 52 7.50 17.93 34.66
C GLY A 52 6.24 17.17 35.08
N ASN A 53 5.64 17.59 36.20
CA ASN A 53 4.36 17.08 36.67
C ASN A 53 3.20 17.76 35.90
N VAL A 54 2.98 17.31 34.66
CA VAL A 54 1.94 17.84 33.76
C VAL A 54 0.61 17.15 34.04
N LEU A 55 -0.46 17.95 34.14
CA LEU A 55 -1.84 17.47 34.26
C LEU A 55 -2.33 16.89 32.94
N THR A 56 -3.31 15.98 32.98
CA THR A 56 -3.92 15.45 31.75
C THR A 56 -5.01 16.38 31.21
N ILE A 57 -5.37 16.23 29.94
CA ILE A 57 -6.52 16.92 29.33
C ILE A 57 -7.79 16.67 30.17
N GLY A 58 -7.98 15.44 30.64
CA GLY A 58 -9.10 15.04 31.48
C GLY A 58 -9.15 15.73 32.84
N ASP A 59 -7.99 16.02 33.42
CA ASP A 59 -7.86 16.71 34.70
C ASP A 59 -8.23 18.19 34.56
N VAL A 60 -7.86 18.84 33.46
CA VAL A 60 -7.98 20.31 33.34
C VAL A 60 -9.29 20.77 32.71
N LEU A 61 -9.96 19.93 31.92
CA LEU A 61 -11.19 20.32 31.21
C LEU A 61 -12.31 20.73 32.18
N GLY A 62 -12.83 21.95 31.99
CA GLY A 62 -13.86 22.54 32.85
C GLY A 62 -13.33 23.21 34.12
N ASN A 63 -12.02 23.13 34.41
CA ASN A 63 -11.39 23.83 35.52
C ASN A 63 -10.86 25.21 35.10
N GLU A 64 -10.68 26.10 36.10
CA GLU A 64 -10.29 27.49 35.90
C GLU A 64 -8.77 27.68 36.06
N MET A 65 -8.17 28.48 35.16
CA MET A 65 -6.76 28.86 35.25
C MET A 65 -6.49 29.74 36.47
N THR A 66 -5.57 29.34 37.34
CA THR A 66 -5.18 30.11 38.55
C THR A 66 -4.12 31.16 38.25
N ALA A 67 -3.38 30.99 37.14
CA ALA A 67 -2.37 31.88 36.59
C ALA A 67 -2.48 31.93 35.06
N SER A 68 -2.07 33.04 34.43
CA SER A 68 -2.01 33.13 32.97
C SER A 68 -0.82 32.31 32.45
N ALA A 69 -1.00 31.66 31.30
CA ALA A 69 0.04 30.89 30.62
C ALA A 69 0.20 31.36 29.17
N ASP A 70 1.44 31.43 28.68
CA ASP A 70 1.73 31.69 27.27
C ASP A 70 1.56 30.41 26.44
N ALA A 71 1.48 30.53 25.11
CA ALA A 71 1.31 29.37 24.23
C ALA A 71 2.41 28.31 24.44
N LEU A 72 2.07 27.03 24.26
CA LEU A 72 2.96 25.88 24.46
C LEU A 72 3.45 25.70 25.90
N THR A 73 2.70 26.23 26.88
CA THR A 73 3.00 26.00 28.30
C THR A 73 2.23 24.77 28.81
N PRO A 74 2.90 23.75 29.36
CA PRO A 74 2.25 22.64 30.03
C PRO A 74 1.49 23.09 31.28
N LEU A 75 0.30 22.54 31.49
CA LEU A 75 -0.52 22.81 32.66
C LEU A 75 -0.12 21.91 33.82
N THR A 76 0.02 22.49 35.00
CA THR A 76 0.46 21.80 36.20
C THR A 76 -0.53 22.12 37.33
N PRO A 77 -0.45 21.42 38.48
CA PRO A 77 -1.28 21.75 39.65
C PRO A 77 -1.11 23.20 40.15
N ASP A 78 -0.04 23.90 39.76
CA ASP A 78 0.17 25.30 40.13
C ASP A 78 -0.57 26.29 39.21
N THR A 79 -0.97 25.87 38.00
CA THR A 79 -1.58 26.72 36.98
C THR A 79 -3.08 26.49 36.78
N VAL A 80 -3.60 25.38 37.30
CA VAL A 80 -5.04 25.02 37.26
C VAL A 80 -5.46 24.53 38.64
N ASP A 81 -6.61 25.02 39.13
CA ASP A 81 -7.19 24.54 40.40
C ASP A 81 -7.89 23.21 40.15
N VAL A 82 -7.13 22.13 40.24
CA VAL A 82 -7.65 20.75 40.16
C VAL A 82 -7.78 20.20 41.56
N ASP A 83 -8.96 19.70 41.89
CA ASP A 83 -9.23 19.01 43.15
C ASP A 83 -8.55 17.63 43.11
N VAL A 84 -7.24 17.58 43.38
CA VAL A 84 -6.43 16.35 43.38
C VAL A 84 -6.77 15.52 44.63
N SER A 85 -7.97 14.96 44.66
CA SER A 85 -8.43 14.02 45.68
C SER A 85 -8.86 12.72 45.03
N ASP A 86 -7.96 12.07 44.28
CA ASP A 86 -7.90 10.61 44.19
C ASP A 86 -6.68 10.13 43.38
N LYS A 87 -5.50 10.07 44.01
CA LYS A 87 -4.44 9.09 43.69
C LYS A 87 -3.70 8.70 44.96
N GLY A 88 -4.35 7.91 45.81
CA GLY A 88 -3.72 7.16 46.89
C GLY A 88 -3.36 5.74 46.42
N VAL A 89 -2.10 5.37 46.61
CA VAL A 89 -1.59 4.00 46.46
C VAL A 89 -2.30 3.08 47.46
N GLU A 90 -3.02 2.05 47.02
CA GLU A 90 -3.38 0.91 47.87
C GLU A 90 -3.33 -0.45 47.14
N GLU A 91 -2.67 -1.41 47.79
CA GLU A 91 -2.64 -2.84 47.47
C GLU A 91 -4.01 -3.50 47.75
N LYS A 92 -4.34 -4.55 46.97
CA LYS A 92 -5.48 -5.49 47.17
C LYS A 92 -5.55 -6.05 48.62
N PRO A 93 -6.73 -6.42 49.20
CA PRO A 93 -7.75 -7.27 48.52
C PRO A 93 -9.26 -7.15 48.92
N ALA A 94 -10.08 -7.77 48.06
CA ALA A 94 -11.34 -8.52 48.29
C ALA A 94 -12.72 -7.84 48.51
N GLN A 95 -13.58 -7.99 47.48
CA GLN A 95 -14.99 -8.43 47.42
C GLN A 95 -16.12 -7.78 48.27
N SER A 96 -17.09 -7.17 47.57
CA SER A 96 -18.59 -7.22 47.67
C SER A 96 -19.14 -5.90 47.07
N GLU A 97 -20.29 -5.72 46.43
CA GLU A 97 -21.51 -6.48 46.10
C GLU A 97 -22.22 -5.72 44.94
N GLY A 98 -23.01 -6.41 44.11
CA GLY A 98 -23.47 -5.92 42.79
C GLY A 98 -24.62 -4.92 42.75
N ALA A 99 -24.70 -4.17 41.64
CA ALA A 99 -25.84 -3.32 41.29
C ALA A 99 -27.01 -4.15 40.75
N LYS A 100 -28.23 -3.84 41.20
CA LYS A 100 -29.49 -4.46 40.76
C LYS A 100 -29.99 -3.80 39.47
N VAL A 101 -30.26 -4.63 38.46
CA VAL A 101 -31.12 -4.29 37.31
C VAL A 101 -32.53 -4.80 37.61
N GLU A 102 -33.55 -3.94 37.56
CA GLU A 102 -34.95 -4.40 37.63
C GLU A 102 -35.40 -5.00 36.28
N GLN A 103 -36.11 -6.13 36.35
CA GLN A 103 -36.60 -6.86 35.18
C GLN A 103 -37.83 -6.19 34.55
N PRO A 104 -38.05 -6.36 33.23
CA PRO A 104 -39.21 -5.78 32.54
C PRO A 104 -40.54 -6.40 33.02
N GLN A 105 -41.54 -5.56 33.27
CA GLN A 105 -42.92 -5.98 33.54
C GLN A 105 -43.78 -5.91 32.27
N VAL A 106 -44.40 -7.03 31.91
CA VAL A 106 -45.43 -7.11 30.85
C VAL A 106 -46.80 -6.94 31.50
N THR A 107 -47.60 -5.98 31.03
CA THR A 107 -49.00 -5.83 31.43
C THR A 107 -49.92 -6.53 30.43
N ASN A 108 -51.09 -7.00 30.90
CA ASN A 108 -52.06 -7.81 30.15
C ASN A 108 -52.71 -7.14 28.92
N ASP A 109 -52.31 -5.92 28.55
CA ASP A 109 -52.85 -5.17 27.41
C ASP A 109 -51.87 -5.08 26.21
N GLY A 110 -50.79 -5.88 26.20
CA GLY A 110 -49.93 -6.03 25.01
C GLY A 110 -49.05 -4.83 24.68
N VAL A 111 -48.68 -4.00 25.66
CA VAL A 111 -47.77 -2.86 25.46
C VAL A 111 -46.53 -3.03 26.33
N LEU A 112 -45.34 -3.04 25.70
CA LEU A 112 -44.04 -3.00 26.37
C LEU A 112 -43.67 -1.54 26.65
N ARG A 113 -43.33 -1.21 27.91
CA ARG A 113 -42.84 0.11 28.32
C ARG A 113 -41.43 0.00 28.89
N ILE A 114 -40.51 0.80 28.35
CA ILE A 114 -39.12 0.87 28.82
C ILE A 114 -38.82 2.30 29.26
N LYS A 115 -38.40 2.46 30.51
CA LYS A 115 -37.89 3.73 31.07
C LYS A 115 -36.38 3.65 31.23
N ILE A 116 -35.67 4.65 30.73
CA ILE A 116 -34.23 4.81 30.89
C ILE A 116 -34.00 6.22 31.45
N ASP A 117 -33.52 6.29 32.68
CA ASP A 117 -33.27 7.55 33.39
C ASP A 117 -31.78 7.88 33.35
N GLU A 118 -31.32 8.49 32.25
CA GLU A 118 -30.34 9.59 32.25
C GLU A 118 -30.09 10.11 30.82
N GLY A 119 -30.06 11.44 30.65
CA GLY A 119 -29.64 12.10 29.41
C GLY A 119 -30.67 12.20 28.28
N LYS A 120 -31.73 13.01 28.52
CA LYS A 120 -32.92 13.26 27.66
C LYS A 120 -33.97 12.16 27.81
N GLY A 121 -34.91 12.33 28.75
CA GLY A 121 -35.96 11.33 29.02
C GLY A 121 -36.72 10.87 27.76
N ILE A 122 -36.54 9.62 27.39
CA ILE A 122 -37.25 8.94 26.30
C ILE A 122 -38.25 7.95 26.92
N ASP A 123 -39.52 8.05 26.55
CA ASP A 123 -40.59 7.12 26.93
C ASP A 123 -40.99 6.31 25.69
N LEU A 124 -40.54 5.05 25.60
CA LEU A 124 -40.81 4.16 24.47
C LEU A 124 -42.00 3.24 24.78
N GLN A 125 -43.08 3.39 23.99
CA GLN A 125 -44.24 2.50 24.02
C GLN A 125 -44.30 1.67 22.73
N ILE A 126 -44.15 0.34 22.86
CA ILE A 126 -44.21 -0.59 21.73
C ILE A 126 -45.44 -1.49 21.89
N PRO A 127 -46.47 -1.38 21.03
CA PRO A 127 -47.60 -2.30 21.01
C PRO A 127 -47.20 -3.62 20.35
N LEU A 128 -47.25 -4.72 21.10
CA LEU A 128 -47.07 -6.09 20.62
C LEU A 128 -48.45 -6.67 20.29
N GLY A 129 -48.93 -6.35 19.09
CA GLY A 129 -50.28 -6.68 18.65
C GLY A 129 -50.37 -7.92 17.76
N GLY A 130 -50.92 -9.00 18.31
CA GLY A 130 -51.64 -10.02 17.56
C GLY A 130 -52.12 -11.18 18.44
N ASN A 131 -53.41 -11.19 18.86
CA ASN A 131 -54.40 -12.12 18.28
C ASN A 131 -55.80 -12.19 18.96
N VAL A 132 -56.81 -12.25 18.07
CA VAL A 132 -58.09 -13.03 18.09
C VAL A 132 -59.29 -12.54 18.91
N SER A 133 -60.43 -12.34 18.22
CA SER A 133 -61.72 -13.03 18.52
C SER A 133 -62.82 -12.84 17.44
N SER A 134 -63.20 -13.98 16.81
CA SER A 134 -64.50 -14.46 16.30
C SER A 134 -65.63 -13.51 15.83
N ASN A 135 -66.04 -13.63 14.54
CA ASN A 135 -67.37 -14.17 14.17
C ASN A 135 -67.53 -14.54 12.67
N VAL A 136 -67.89 -15.81 12.44
CA VAL A 136 -68.71 -16.44 11.37
C VAL A 136 -68.93 -15.71 10.03
N GLN A 137 -68.48 -16.28 8.88
CA GLN A 137 -69.29 -17.05 7.91
C GLN A 137 -68.46 -17.50 6.67
N GLN A 138 -68.92 -18.58 6.04
CA GLN A 138 -68.29 -19.47 5.04
C GLN A 138 -67.77 -18.83 3.74
N ALA A 139 -66.62 -19.32 3.23
CA ALA A 139 -66.47 -19.79 1.84
C ALA A 139 -65.16 -20.60 1.68
N GLU A 140 -65.23 -21.69 0.92
CA GLU A 140 -64.19 -22.70 0.68
C GLU A 140 -62.92 -22.14 0.03
N VAL A 141 -61.75 -22.59 0.48
CA VAL A 141 -60.49 -22.49 -0.29
C VAL A 141 -59.73 -23.81 -0.15
N GLN A 142 -59.38 -24.37 -1.32
CA GLN A 142 -58.69 -25.63 -1.54
C GLN A 142 -57.34 -25.72 -0.81
N GLU A 143 -57.02 -26.90 -0.29
CA GLU A 143 -55.68 -27.24 0.18
C GLU A 143 -54.69 -27.22 -1.00
N VAL A 144 -53.73 -26.31 -0.96
CA VAL A 144 -52.48 -26.40 -1.73
C VAL A 144 -51.42 -26.94 -0.78
N PRO A 145 -50.66 -27.99 -1.12
CA PRO A 145 -49.62 -28.51 -0.24
C PRO A 145 -48.56 -27.42 -0.01
N LYS A 146 -48.24 -27.15 1.26
CA LYS A 146 -47.03 -26.41 1.62
C LYS A 146 -45.82 -27.27 1.25
N GLU A 147 -45.23 -27.01 0.09
CA GLU A 147 -43.81 -27.27 -0.08
C GLU A 147 -43.06 -26.32 0.87
N GLU A 148 -42.54 -26.87 1.96
CA GLU A 148 -41.40 -26.27 2.65
C GLU A 148 -40.23 -26.29 1.67
N LYS A 149 -40.09 -25.21 0.89
CA LYS A 149 -38.77 -24.86 0.35
C LYS A 149 -37.91 -24.51 1.55
N SER A 150 -37.12 -25.48 2.01
CA SER A 150 -35.90 -25.19 2.73
C SER A 150 -35.08 -24.27 1.83
N LEU A 151 -35.02 -22.99 2.15
CA LEU A 151 -33.94 -22.12 1.72
C LEU A 151 -32.69 -22.67 2.40
N ALA A 152 -32.05 -23.66 1.77
CA ALA A 152 -30.66 -23.92 2.04
C ALA A 152 -29.94 -22.59 1.79
N LYS A 153 -29.31 -22.03 2.81
CA LYS A 153 -28.23 -21.07 2.57
C LYS A 153 -27.23 -21.84 1.72
N GLU A 154 -27.13 -21.50 0.43
CA GLU A 154 -25.99 -21.94 -0.36
C GLU A 154 -24.74 -21.54 0.42
N GLU A 155 -23.87 -22.52 0.68
CA GLU A 155 -22.56 -22.20 1.23
C GLU A 155 -21.88 -21.22 0.26
N PRO A 156 -21.25 -20.14 0.75
CA PRO A 156 -20.55 -19.20 -0.12
C PRO A 156 -19.57 -20.00 -0.99
N GLN A 157 -19.74 -19.92 -2.31
CA GLN A 157 -18.90 -20.59 -3.27
C GLN A 157 -17.93 -19.58 -3.88
N ASP A 158 -16.65 -19.92 -3.84
CA ASP A 158 -15.61 -19.18 -4.55
C ASP A 158 -15.93 -19.18 -6.06
N GLU A 159 -15.98 -18.00 -6.65
CA GLU A 159 -16.25 -17.82 -8.08
C GLU A 159 -14.96 -17.44 -8.80
N ILE A 160 -14.54 -18.27 -9.75
CA ILE A 160 -13.43 -17.96 -10.66
C ILE A 160 -13.96 -17.00 -11.74
N LYS A 161 -13.42 -15.79 -11.77
CA LYS A 161 -13.77 -14.76 -12.76
C LYS A 161 -12.96 -14.88 -14.04
N ARG A 162 -11.67 -15.19 -13.91
CA ARG A 162 -10.68 -15.26 -15.00
C ARG A 162 -9.61 -16.27 -14.69
N GLU A 163 -8.92 -16.70 -15.74
CA GLU A 163 -7.81 -17.64 -15.66
C GLU A 163 -6.66 -17.13 -16.53
N LEU A 164 -5.46 -17.12 -15.97
CA LEU A 164 -4.21 -16.79 -16.63
C LEU A 164 -3.25 -17.97 -16.49
N ALA A 165 -2.84 -18.57 -17.61
CA ALA A 165 -1.80 -19.58 -17.65
C ALA A 165 -0.45 -18.92 -18.02
N LEU A 166 0.49 -18.93 -17.07
CA LEU A 166 1.86 -18.47 -17.29
C LEU A 166 2.76 -19.68 -17.58
N LYS A 167 3.23 -19.78 -18.81
CA LYS A 167 4.12 -20.84 -19.29
C LYS A 167 5.55 -20.33 -19.33
N ARG A 168 6.48 -21.06 -18.72
CA ARG A 168 7.87 -20.62 -18.56
C ARG A 168 8.81 -21.49 -19.38
N PHE A 169 9.79 -20.85 -20.00
CA PHE A 169 10.84 -21.48 -20.80
C PHE A 169 12.19 -21.12 -20.19
N ASN A 170 12.95 -22.13 -19.76
CA ASN A 170 14.23 -21.93 -19.12
C ASN A 170 15.31 -21.62 -20.16
N ILE A 171 16.17 -20.65 -19.85
CA ILE A 171 17.34 -20.29 -20.63
C ILE A 171 18.60 -20.58 -19.82
N ASP A 172 19.48 -21.40 -20.40
CA ASP A 172 20.76 -21.83 -19.84
C ASP A 172 21.97 -21.14 -20.50
N GLU A 173 21.78 -20.51 -21.66
CA GLU A 173 22.85 -19.82 -22.40
C GLU A 173 22.28 -18.60 -23.14
N VAL A 174 22.95 -17.45 -23.02
CA VAL A 174 22.61 -16.22 -23.76
C VAL A 174 23.83 -15.71 -24.52
N ASN A 175 23.67 -15.36 -25.80
CA ASN A 175 24.73 -14.75 -26.60
C ASN A 175 24.21 -13.72 -27.62
N LEU A 176 25.11 -12.84 -28.08
CA LEU A 176 24.85 -11.93 -29.19
C LEU A 176 25.22 -12.58 -30.52
N ASP A 177 24.33 -12.54 -31.50
CA ASP A 177 24.48 -13.21 -32.80
C ASP A 177 23.94 -12.38 -33.98
N GLU A 178 23.92 -12.95 -35.19
CA GLU A 178 23.37 -12.31 -36.40
C GLU A 178 21.83 -12.31 -36.44
N GLU A 179 21.19 -13.24 -35.73
CA GLU A 179 19.72 -13.38 -35.68
C GLU A 179 19.26 -13.69 -34.26
N THR A 180 18.04 -13.24 -33.91
CA THR A 180 17.41 -13.59 -32.64
C THR A 180 16.76 -14.97 -32.75
N LYS A 181 17.09 -15.88 -31.85
CA LYS A 181 16.60 -17.26 -31.87
C LYS A 181 16.53 -17.85 -30.46
N ILE A 182 15.51 -18.67 -30.22
CA ILE A 182 15.38 -19.46 -28.98
C ILE A 182 15.35 -20.94 -29.37
N GLU A 183 16.37 -21.70 -28.99
CA GLU A 183 16.41 -23.14 -29.25
C GLU A 183 17.16 -23.91 -28.17
N ASN A 184 16.60 -25.01 -27.69
CA ASN A 184 17.25 -25.93 -26.73
C ASN A 184 17.83 -25.22 -25.49
N GLY A 185 17.09 -24.30 -24.87
CA GLY A 185 17.54 -23.53 -23.71
C GLY A 185 18.56 -22.43 -24.02
N LYS A 186 18.83 -22.14 -25.29
CA LYS A 186 19.74 -21.08 -25.72
C LYS A 186 18.99 -19.91 -26.35
N LEU A 187 19.30 -18.69 -25.90
CA LEU A 187 18.83 -17.42 -26.46
C LEU A 187 19.97 -16.71 -27.20
N SER A 188 19.90 -16.69 -28.53
CA SER A 188 20.70 -15.79 -29.37
C SER A 188 19.94 -14.48 -29.59
N ILE A 189 20.61 -13.33 -29.48
CA ILE A 189 20.02 -12.00 -29.68
C ILE A 189 20.69 -11.32 -30.87
N GLU A 190 19.89 -10.88 -31.85
CA GLU A 190 20.37 -10.15 -33.04
C GLU A 190 21.09 -8.85 -32.63
N LYS A 191 22.38 -8.74 -32.96
CA LYS A 191 23.18 -7.52 -32.73
C LYS A 191 22.59 -6.28 -33.38
N GLY A 192 21.94 -6.45 -34.54
CA GLY A 192 21.27 -5.41 -35.31
C GLY A 192 20.06 -4.76 -34.63
N LEU A 193 19.58 -5.31 -33.51
CA LEU A 193 18.48 -4.71 -32.74
C LEU A 193 18.89 -3.36 -32.12
N LYS A 194 20.17 -3.15 -31.81
CA LYS A 194 20.64 -1.88 -31.23
C LYS A 194 20.46 -0.71 -32.20
N GLU A 195 20.74 -0.90 -33.50
CA GLU A 195 20.51 0.16 -34.49
C GLU A 195 19.02 0.47 -34.66
N LYS A 196 18.17 -0.58 -34.63
CA LYS A 196 16.70 -0.40 -34.64
C LYS A 196 16.21 0.35 -33.39
N ALA A 197 16.84 0.12 -32.24
CA ALA A 197 16.53 0.79 -30.98
C ALA A 197 16.94 2.27 -31.01
N ILE A 198 18.11 2.60 -31.58
CA ILE A 198 18.57 3.99 -31.78
C ILE A 198 17.61 4.74 -32.71
N ASP A 199 17.26 4.14 -33.86
CA ASP A 199 16.39 4.76 -34.87
C ASP A 199 14.94 4.96 -34.38
N LYS A 200 14.58 4.37 -33.24
CA LYS A 200 13.22 4.40 -32.71
C LYS A 200 12.84 5.77 -32.17
N ASN A 201 13.79 6.50 -31.59
CA ASN A 201 13.52 7.77 -30.91
C ASN A 201 14.68 8.74 -31.07
N ASP A 202 14.39 9.96 -31.55
CA ASP A 202 15.41 10.97 -31.83
C ASP A 202 16.23 11.40 -30.61
N LEU A 203 15.77 11.13 -29.38
CA LEU A 203 16.54 11.44 -28.16
C LEU A 203 17.63 10.40 -27.84
N VAL A 204 17.57 9.22 -28.46
CA VAL A 204 18.55 8.15 -28.26
C VAL A 204 19.76 8.40 -29.15
N VAL A 205 20.93 8.44 -28.54
CA VAL A 205 22.21 8.67 -29.22
C VAL A 205 22.95 7.36 -29.46
N ASP A 206 22.92 6.47 -28.47
CA ASP A 206 23.58 5.17 -28.54
C ASP A 206 22.85 4.13 -27.68
N VAL A 207 22.94 2.87 -28.09
CA VAL A 207 22.47 1.71 -27.33
C VAL A 207 23.60 0.68 -27.30
N ASP A 208 24.10 0.42 -26.10
CA ASP A 208 25.06 -0.64 -25.83
C ASP A 208 24.33 -1.88 -25.29
N LEU A 209 24.63 -3.03 -25.89
CA LEU A 209 23.96 -4.29 -25.62
C LEU A 209 25.01 -5.32 -25.24
N ASP A 210 25.01 -5.72 -23.97
CA ASP A 210 25.96 -6.66 -23.38
C ASP A 210 25.24 -7.80 -22.64
N ILE A 211 25.97 -8.88 -22.41
CA ILE A 211 25.52 -10.02 -21.62
C ILE A 211 26.40 -10.16 -20.38
N ILE A 212 25.79 -10.13 -19.19
CA ILE A 212 26.44 -10.50 -17.94
C ILE A 212 26.14 -11.98 -17.71
N GLU A 213 27.19 -12.80 -17.73
CA GLU A 213 27.10 -14.24 -17.49
C GLU A 213 26.84 -14.56 -16.00
N PRO A 214 26.27 -15.74 -15.70
CA PRO A 214 26.16 -16.25 -14.34
C PRO A 214 27.49 -16.14 -13.57
N ASP A 215 27.42 -15.70 -12.31
CA ASP A 215 28.57 -15.51 -11.42
C ASP A 215 29.64 -14.51 -11.90
N LYS A 216 29.35 -13.68 -12.93
CA LYS A 216 30.25 -12.61 -13.44
C LYS A 216 29.76 -11.22 -13.05
N TYR A 217 29.69 -10.96 -11.75
CA TYR A 217 29.10 -9.70 -11.23
C TYR A 217 30.09 -8.54 -11.03
N ASP A 218 31.39 -8.76 -11.27
CA ASP A 218 32.41 -7.71 -11.26
C ASP A 218 32.41 -6.94 -12.60
N VAL A 219 31.27 -6.28 -12.85
CA VAL A 219 30.99 -5.51 -14.08
C VAL A 219 30.51 -4.13 -13.66
N GLU A 220 31.10 -3.10 -14.28
CA GLU A 220 30.68 -1.72 -14.07
C GLU A 220 29.37 -1.45 -14.83
N ILE A 221 28.39 -0.90 -14.12
CA ILE A 221 27.08 -0.54 -14.64
C ILE A 221 26.76 0.93 -14.33
N ASN A 222 25.97 1.54 -15.20
CA ASN A 222 25.30 2.80 -14.92
C ASN A 222 24.08 2.56 -14.02
N THR A 223 23.48 3.63 -13.52
CA THR A 223 22.27 3.54 -12.69
C THR A 223 21.18 2.76 -13.40
N ILE A 224 20.66 1.76 -12.69
CA ILE A 224 19.57 0.91 -13.17
C ILE A 224 18.28 1.71 -13.10
N MET A 225 17.69 1.95 -14.26
CA MET A 225 16.39 2.59 -14.42
C MET A 225 15.26 1.59 -14.18
N ASP A 226 15.43 0.34 -14.66
CA ASP A 226 14.43 -0.71 -14.58
C ASP A 226 15.06 -2.11 -14.73
N VAL A 227 14.35 -3.11 -14.22
CA VAL A 227 14.63 -4.54 -14.40
C VAL A 227 13.37 -5.20 -14.93
N LEU A 228 13.52 -6.01 -15.97
CA LEU A 228 12.42 -6.41 -16.83
C LEU A 228 12.37 -7.93 -17.03
N PRO A 229 11.16 -8.53 -16.95
CA PRO A 229 10.95 -9.88 -17.44
C PRO A 229 10.96 -9.88 -18.97
N ILE A 230 11.27 -11.04 -19.56
CA ILE A 230 11.07 -11.28 -20.99
C ILE A 230 9.82 -12.13 -21.14
N ALA A 231 8.69 -11.49 -21.36
CA ALA A 231 7.40 -12.13 -21.45
C ALA A 231 6.56 -11.62 -22.64
N THR A 232 5.67 -12.47 -23.15
CA THR A 232 4.81 -12.14 -24.28
C THR A 232 3.44 -12.79 -24.20
N LYS A 233 2.40 -12.08 -24.67
CA LYS A 233 1.05 -12.64 -24.80
C LYS A 233 0.99 -13.60 -25.99
N LYS A 234 0.74 -14.88 -25.70
CA LYS A 234 0.46 -15.90 -26.72
C LYS A 234 -1.02 -15.90 -27.10
N GLN A 235 -1.90 -15.77 -26.12
CA GLN A 235 -3.35 -15.77 -26.30
C GLN A 235 -4.05 -14.94 -25.22
N GLY A 236 -5.12 -14.24 -25.59
CA GLY A 236 -5.93 -13.44 -24.65
C GLY A 236 -5.36 -12.04 -24.43
N ASP A 237 -6.09 -11.25 -23.67
CA ASP A 237 -5.66 -9.93 -23.19
C ASP A 237 -4.84 -10.07 -21.90
N LEU A 238 -4.27 -8.96 -21.39
CA LEU A 238 -3.57 -9.00 -20.11
C LEU A 238 -4.51 -9.51 -19.00
N GLY A 239 -3.99 -10.42 -18.17
CA GLY A 239 -4.71 -11.02 -17.05
C GLY A 239 -5.58 -12.24 -17.40
N GLU A 240 -5.64 -12.63 -18.66
CA GLU A 240 -6.35 -13.84 -19.10
C GLU A 240 -5.65 -14.58 -20.23
N GLY A 241 -5.98 -15.86 -20.43
CA GLY A 241 -5.42 -16.67 -21.51
C GLY A 241 -4.01 -17.17 -21.19
N VAL A 242 -3.09 -17.06 -22.15
CA VAL A 242 -1.75 -17.68 -22.06
C VAL A 242 -0.66 -16.63 -22.28
N THR A 243 0.27 -16.60 -21.33
CA THR A 243 1.48 -15.78 -21.38
C THR A 243 2.70 -16.67 -21.35
N TYR A 244 3.65 -16.39 -22.22
CA TYR A 244 4.96 -17.03 -22.20
C TYR A 244 5.96 -16.12 -21.51
N THR A 245 6.87 -16.69 -20.73
CA THR A 245 7.98 -15.95 -20.11
C THR A 245 9.26 -16.77 -20.15
N LEU A 246 10.40 -16.08 -20.23
CA LEU A 246 11.71 -16.70 -20.04
C LEU A 246 12.11 -16.68 -18.56
N ASP A 247 12.64 -17.79 -18.08
CA ASP A 247 13.33 -17.93 -16.79
C ASP A 247 14.83 -18.16 -17.04
N GLY A 248 15.68 -17.90 -16.05
CA GLY A 248 17.15 -18.01 -16.19
C GLY A 248 17.80 -16.79 -16.88
N VAL A 249 16.99 -15.81 -17.29
CA VAL A 249 17.46 -14.55 -17.90
C VAL A 249 16.54 -13.38 -17.54
N SER A 250 17.13 -12.21 -17.28
CA SER A 250 16.41 -10.93 -17.11
C SER A 250 17.08 -9.81 -17.91
N VAL A 251 16.39 -8.69 -18.08
CA VAL A 251 16.95 -7.50 -18.76
C VAL A 251 17.11 -6.39 -17.73
N ILE A 252 18.29 -5.77 -17.67
CA ILE A 252 18.49 -4.51 -16.94
C ILE A 252 18.59 -3.36 -17.94
N LEU A 253 17.87 -2.29 -17.66
CA LEU A 253 17.98 -1.03 -18.38
C LEU A 253 18.78 -0.05 -17.53
N THR A 254 19.89 0.43 -18.07
CA THR A 254 20.67 1.52 -17.49
C THR A 254 20.72 2.69 -18.48
N GLY A 255 21.02 3.90 -18.01
CA GLY A 255 21.16 5.01 -18.96
C GLY A 255 21.84 6.25 -18.44
N THR A 256 22.39 6.99 -19.40
CA THR A 256 23.15 8.23 -19.17
C THR A 256 22.81 9.27 -20.24
N GLU A 257 23.16 10.52 -19.99
CA GLU A 257 23.31 11.52 -21.04
C GLU A 257 24.65 11.39 -21.76
N GLU A 258 24.84 12.08 -22.90
CA GLU A 258 26.11 12.17 -23.63
C GLU A 258 27.27 12.66 -22.76
N SER A 259 26.97 13.55 -21.80
CA SER A 259 27.91 14.06 -20.79
C SER A 259 28.34 13.02 -19.75
N GLY A 260 27.70 11.85 -19.71
CA GLY A 260 27.90 10.82 -18.70
C GLY A 260 27.06 10.99 -17.44
N SER A 261 26.15 11.98 -17.40
CA SER A 261 25.22 12.17 -16.28
C SER A 261 24.25 10.99 -16.21
N GLN A 262 24.08 10.39 -15.02
CA GLN A 262 23.14 9.28 -14.81
C GLN A 262 21.69 9.71 -15.00
N ILE A 263 20.84 8.82 -15.52
CA ILE A 263 19.38 9.03 -15.56
C ILE A 263 18.78 8.55 -14.24
N GLY A 264 18.84 9.39 -13.21
CA GLY A 264 18.28 9.17 -11.87
C GLY A 264 18.09 10.50 -11.13
N GLU A 265 17.23 10.54 -10.11
CA GLU A 265 17.01 11.75 -9.30
C GLU A 265 17.87 11.75 -8.03
N PHE A 266 17.63 10.80 -7.12
CA PHE A 266 18.29 10.73 -5.82
C PHE A 266 18.99 9.40 -5.62
N GLY A 267 20.28 9.46 -5.33
CA GLY A 267 21.12 8.26 -5.24
C GLY A 267 21.34 7.60 -6.60
N SER A 268 22.28 6.65 -6.62
CA SER A 268 22.80 6.10 -7.87
C SER A 268 23.19 4.64 -7.64
N SER A 269 22.61 3.72 -8.40
CA SER A 269 23.05 2.32 -8.40
C SER A 269 24.24 2.08 -9.34
N GLU A 270 24.86 3.14 -9.87
CA GLU A 270 26.07 3.04 -10.68
C GLU A 270 27.26 2.47 -9.90
N GLY A 271 28.07 1.63 -10.53
CA GLY A 271 29.21 0.99 -9.90
C GLY A 271 29.29 -0.50 -10.21
N ILE A 272 29.79 -1.29 -9.25
CA ILE A 272 29.96 -2.74 -9.44
C ILE A 272 28.61 -3.43 -9.28
N PHE A 273 28.16 -4.12 -10.33
CA PHE A 273 26.85 -4.78 -10.38
C PHE A 273 26.61 -5.72 -9.18
N GLY A 274 27.61 -6.50 -8.79
CA GLY A 274 27.52 -7.41 -7.65
C GLY A 274 27.38 -6.75 -6.27
N GLU A 275 27.73 -5.46 -6.15
CA GLU A 275 27.67 -4.68 -4.91
C GLU A 275 26.40 -3.82 -4.85
N ASN A 276 25.86 -3.41 -6.00
CA ASN A 276 24.76 -2.45 -6.10
C ASN A 276 23.37 -3.07 -6.37
N VAL A 277 23.25 -4.39 -6.29
CA VAL A 277 21.97 -5.10 -6.48
C VAL A 277 21.74 -6.10 -5.36
N ASN A 278 20.58 -6.00 -4.69
CA ASN A 278 20.09 -7.03 -3.79
C ASN A 278 19.39 -8.12 -4.62
N PHE A 279 20.18 -9.09 -5.10
CA PHE A 279 19.70 -10.21 -5.92
C PHE A 279 18.62 -11.05 -5.22
N ASP A 280 17.91 -11.86 -5.99
CA ASP A 280 16.88 -12.80 -5.50
C ASP A 280 15.66 -12.10 -4.85
N ARG A 281 15.53 -10.78 -5.08
CA ARG A 281 14.34 -9.97 -4.75
C ARG A 281 13.36 -9.95 -5.91
N ALA A 282 12.09 -9.64 -5.63
CA ALA A 282 11.01 -9.69 -6.61
C ALA A 282 11.28 -8.87 -7.88
N GLY A 283 11.98 -7.73 -7.75
CA GLY A 283 12.36 -6.86 -8.86
C GLY A 283 13.83 -6.84 -9.22
N ALA A 284 14.62 -7.80 -8.75
CA ALA A 284 16.04 -7.94 -9.08
C ALA A 284 16.29 -9.23 -9.86
N PRO A 285 17.40 -9.32 -10.62
CA PRO A 285 17.86 -10.59 -11.16
C PRO A 285 18.12 -11.62 -10.04
N ASN A 286 17.94 -12.91 -10.32
CA ASN A 286 18.38 -13.97 -9.40
C ASN A 286 19.89 -14.21 -9.54
N LYS A 287 20.52 -14.70 -8.48
CA LYS A 287 21.89 -15.22 -8.58
C LYS A 287 21.92 -16.49 -9.43
N GLY A 288 22.90 -16.58 -10.31
CA GLY A 288 23.06 -17.67 -11.27
C GLY A 288 22.34 -17.46 -12.60
N ASP A 289 21.50 -16.42 -12.75
CA ASP A 289 20.83 -16.12 -14.01
C ASP A 289 21.73 -15.27 -14.94
N TYR A 290 21.46 -15.35 -16.25
CA TYR A 290 22.00 -14.40 -17.21
C TYR A 290 21.30 -13.03 -17.10
N VAL A 291 22.03 -11.97 -17.39
CA VAL A 291 21.46 -10.62 -17.46
C VAL A 291 21.80 -9.98 -18.80
N ILE A 292 20.79 -9.57 -19.55
CA ILE A 292 20.94 -8.74 -20.74
C ILE A 292 21.02 -7.29 -20.27
N LYS A 293 22.20 -6.68 -20.37
CA LYS A 293 22.42 -5.28 -20.03
C LYS A 293 22.18 -4.42 -21.25
N VAL A 294 21.15 -3.58 -21.19
CA VAL A 294 20.86 -2.55 -22.20
C VAL A 294 21.20 -1.20 -21.59
N ASN A 295 22.30 -0.59 -22.04
CA ASN A 295 22.65 0.76 -21.65
C ASN A 295 22.25 1.74 -22.75
N VAL A 296 21.44 2.75 -22.42
CA VAL A 296 20.99 3.75 -23.37
C VAL A 296 21.61 5.12 -23.06
N THR A 297 22.28 5.70 -24.06
CA THR A 297 22.75 7.09 -23.99
C THR A 297 21.72 7.99 -24.66
N ILE A 298 21.22 8.99 -23.95
CA ILE A 298 20.31 10.02 -24.49
C ILE A 298 21.01 11.37 -24.64
N LYS A 299 20.39 12.29 -25.38
CA LYS A 299 20.90 13.66 -25.55
C LYS A 299 21.00 14.42 -24.23
N ASP A 300 22.05 15.22 -24.09
CA ASP A 300 22.24 16.10 -22.94
C ASP A 300 21.02 17.00 -22.65
N GLY A 301 20.68 17.16 -21.37
CA GLY A 301 19.55 17.95 -20.90
C GLY A 301 18.18 17.28 -21.02
N SER A 302 18.13 15.99 -21.36
CA SER A 302 16.88 15.24 -21.53
C SER A 302 16.57 14.30 -20.35
N SER A 303 17.54 14.00 -19.49
CA SER A 303 17.41 13.03 -18.38
C SER A 303 16.36 13.40 -17.33
N MET A 304 16.17 14.69 -17.07
CA MET A 304 15.22 15.20 -16.08
C MET A 304 13.84 15.57 -16.67
N GLU A 305 13.63 15.31 -17.96
CA GLU A 305 12.36 15.55 -18.64
C GLU A 305 11.76 14.23 -19.10
N ARG A 306 10.45 14.02 -18.87
CA ARG A 306 9.72 12.78 -19.19
C ARG A 306 10.08 12.13 -20.53
N PRO A 307 10.26 12.87 -21.65
CA PRO A 307 10.65 12.27 -22.92
C PRO A 307 11.99 11.53 -22.92
N GLY A 308 12.97 11.94 -22.11
CA GLY A 308 14.30 11.34 -22.08
C GLY A 308 14.31 9.92 -21.51
N PRO A 309 13.88 9.71 -20.24
CA PRO A 309 13.71 8.37 -19.69
C PRO A 309 12.76 7.52 -20.51
N PHE A 310 11.68 8.10 -21.04
CA PHE A 310 10.77 7.38 -21.94
C PHE A 310 11.47 6.85 -23.20
N ALA A 311 12.35 7.65 -23.82
CA ALA A 311 13.13 7.22 -24.97
C ALA A 311 14.06 6.05 -24.66
N ALA A 312 14.69 6.03 -23.47
CA ALA A 312 15.51 4.90 -23.03
C ALA A 312 14.70 3.62 -22.85
N HIS A 313 13.52 3.71 -22.25
CA HIS A 313 12.59 2.59 -22.12
C HIS A 313 12.07 2.10 -23.48
N GLU A 314 11.75 3.00 -24.40
CA GLU A 314 11.30 2.67 -25.74
C GLU A 314 12.39 1.94 -26.54
N ALA A 315 13.64 2.39 -26.46
CA ALA A 315 14.78 1.72 -27.07
C ALA A 315 15.01 0.32 -26.49
N CYS A 316 14.96 0.19 -25.16
CA CYS A 316 15.04 -1.11 -24.48
C CYS A 316 13.93 -2.07 -24.94
N ASP A 317 12.68 -1.59 -25.05
CA ASP A 317 11.55 -2.40 -25.48
C ASP A 317 11.69 -2.89 -26.94
N VAL A 318 12.42 -2.18 -27.81
CA VAL A 318 12.76 -2.69 -29.16
C VAL A 318 13.61 -3.97 -29.10
N ILE A 319 14.59 -4.02 -28.19
CA ILE A 319 15.42 -5.21 -27.99
C ILE A 319 14.55 -6.37 -27.47
N ILE A 320 13.77 -6.12 -26.41
CA ILE A 320 12.89 -7.12 -25.80
C ILE A 320 11.85 -7.61 -26.81
N GLN A 321 11.28 -6.72 -27.62
CA GLN A 321 10.32 -7.09 -28.66
C GLN A 321 10.92 -8.05 -29.68
N GLY A 322 12.19 -7.85 -30.07
CA GLY A 322 12.91 -8.79 -30.93
C GLY A 322 12.93 -10.21 -30.36
N ILE A 323 13.06 -10.35 -29.04
CA ILE A 323 13.03 -11.63 -28.33
C ILE A 323 11.59 -12.16 -28.21
N ARG A 324 10.61 -11.30 -27.90
CA ARG A 324 9.19 -11.66 -27.82
C ARG A 324 8.66 -12.26 -29.11
N GLU A 325 9.06 -11.73 -30.27
CA GLU A 325 8.63 -12.26 -31.57
C GLU A 325 9.08 -13.70 -31.81
N GLU A 326 10.25 -14.09 -31.29
CA GLU A 326 10.69 -15.48 -31.35
C GLU A 326 10.03 -16.35 -30.28
N LEU A 327 9.89 -15.82 -29.05
CA LEU A 327 9.21 -16.51 -27.96
C LEU A 327 7.77 -16.88 -28.34
N LYS A 328 7.04 -16.00 -29.04
CA LYS A 328 5.69 -16.28 -29.56
C LYS A 328 5.64 -17.48 -30.51
N ASN A 329 6.73 -17.83 -31.18
CA ASN A 329 6.76 -18.92 -32.15
C ASN A 329 6.96 -20.29 -31.49
N LEU A 330 7.34 -20.35 -30.20
CA LEU A 330 7.50 -21.60 -29.48
C LEU A 330 6.15 -22.32 -29.29
N GLU A 331 6.22 -23.64 -29.31
CA GLU A 331 5.08 -24.51 -29.07
C GLU A 331 4.78 -24.61 -27.58
N GLU A 332 3.51 -24.61 -27.19
CA GLU A 332 3.11 -24.64 -25.77
C GLU A 332 3.64 -25.86 -25.01
N SER A 333 3.85 -26.99 -25.70
CA SER A 333 4.38 -28.22 -25.12
C SER A 333 5.88 -28.18 -24.81
N GLU A 334 6.58 -27.15 -25.29
CA GLU A 334 8.01 -26.94 -25.02
C GLU A 334 8.24 -26.18 -23.70
N ALA A 335 7.18 -25.64 -23.08
CA ALA A 335 7.29 -24.96 -21.80
C ALA A 335 7.74 -25.94 -20.70
N ASP A 336 8.72 -25.51 -19.89
CA ASP A 336 9.26 -26.28 -18.78
C ASP A 336 8.28 -26.35 -17.60
N THR A 337 7.57 -25.24 -17.36
CA THR A 337 6.58 -25.14 -16.29
C THR A 337 5.35 -24.35 -16.73
N GLU A 338 4.24 -24.64 -16.09
CA GLU A 338 2.97 -23.92 -16.27
C GLU A 338 2.39 -23.63 -14.89
N THR A 339 2.09 -22.36 -14.63
CA THR A 339 1.36 -21.91 -13.45
C THR A 339 0.05 -21.29 -13.89
N VAL A 340 -1.06 -21.79 -13.36
CA VAL A 340 -2.40 -21.25 -13.62
C VAL A 340 -2.83 -20.39 -12.44
N TYR A 341 -3.11 -19.12 -12.71
CA TYR A 341 -3.62 -18.16 -11.74
C TYR A 341 -5.10 -17.89 -11.98
N HIS A 342 -5.85 -17.79 -10.88
CA HIS A 342 -7.26 -17.47 -10.92
C HIS A 342 -7.53 -16.13 -10.22
N ASP A 343 -8.30 -15.27 -10.88
CA ASP A 343 -9.01 -14.19 -10.20
C ASP A 343 -10.22 -14.81 -9.49
N ILE A 344 -10.13 -14.98 -8.17
CA ILE A 344 -11.19 -15.61 -7.38
C ILE A 344 -11.94 -14.53 -6.61
N ARG A 345 -13.28 -14.56 -6.67
CA ARG A 345 -14.13 -13.82 -5.74
C ARG A 345 -14.65 -14.75 -4.67
N ARG A 346 -14.39 -14.41 -3.41
CA ARG A 346 -14.72 -15.22 -2.24
C ARG A 346 -15.89 -14.60 -1.50
N ASP A 347 -17.10 -14.99 -1.88
CA ASP A 347 -18.31 -14.51 -1.23
C ASP A 347 -18.25 -14.79 0.29
N ALA A 348 -18.75 -13.85 1.09
CA ALA A 348 -18.74 -13.89 2.57
C ALA A 348 -17.35 -13.84 3.25
N ARG A 349 -16.26 -13.60 2.51
CA ARG A 349 -14.96 -13.20 3.09
C ARG A 349 -14.84 -11.68 3.12
N PRO A 350 -14.05 -11.11 4.04
CA PRO A 350 -13.75 -9.68 4.04
C PRO A 350 -13.18 -9.25 2.69
N LYS A 351 -13.86 -8.30 2.05
CA LYS A 351 -13.46 -7.74 0.76
C LYS A 351 -12.36 -6.72 0.97
N VAL A 352 -11.20 -6.99 0.40
CA VAL A 352 -10.00 -6.16 0.57
C VAL A 352 -9.48 -5.61 -0.74
N LEU A 353 -8.87 -4.43 -0.67
CA LEU A 353 -8.20 -3.76 -1.78
C LEU A 353 -6.71 -3.59 -1.48
N LEU A 354 -5.85 -3.92 -2.45
CA LEU A 354 -4.46 -3.48 -2.45
C LEU A 354 -4.37 -2.16 -3.22
N VAL A 355 -3.90 -1.10 -2.58
CA VAL A 355 -3.65 0.20 -3.20
C VAL A 355 -2.15 0.39 -3.32
N LYS A 356 -1.66 0.50 -4.55
CA LYS A 356 -0.27 0.84 -4.84
C LYS A 356 -0.17 2.27 -5.35
N GLU A 357 0.39 3.13 -4.52
CA GLU A 357 0.82 4.45 -4.96
C GLU A 357 2.07 4.30 -5.83
N ILE A 358 2.00 4.89 -7.02
CA ILE A 358 3.02 4.82 -8.04
C ILE A 358 3.49 6.20 -8.44
N MET A 359 4.70 6.24 -8.99
CA MET A 359 5.27 7.47 -9.50
C MET A 359 4.38 8.14 -10.56
N GLY A 360 4.23 9.46 -10.44
CA GLY A 360 3.28 10.27 -11.21
C GLY A 360 3.60 11.77 -11.23
N GLN A 361 4.85 12.14 -10.97
CA GLN A 361 5.27 13.53 -10.80
C GLN A 361 5.58 14.24 -12.13
N GLY A 362 5.65 13.51 -13.24
CA GLY A 362 5.68 14.07 -14.60
C GLY A 362 7.00 14.66 -15.07
N ALA A 363 8.03 14.73 -14.22
CA ALA A 363 9.42 14.92 -14.62
C ALA A 363 9.95 13.59 -15.18
N MET A 364 10.93 12.97 -14.51
CA MET A 364 11.40 11.62 -14.89
C MET A 364 10.59 10.47 -14.25
N HIS A 365 9.76 10.77 -13.24
CA HIS A 365 8.98 9.76 -12.51
C HIS A 365 7.59 9.59 -13.11
N ASP A 366 7.37 8.40 -13.67
CA ASP A 366 6.11 7.99 -14.27
C ASP A 366 6.05 6.46 -14.28
N ASN A 367 4.88 5.88 -14.49
CA ASN A 367 4.73 4.46 -14.74
C ASN A 367 3.73 4.29 -15.87
N LEU A 368 3.98 3.35 -16.78
CA LEU A 368 3.09 3.08 -17.91
C LEU A 368 2.23 1.87 -17.60
N LEU A 369 0.92 2.03 -17.75
CA LEU A 369 -0.09 1.04 -17.36
C LEU A 369 -0.70 0.38 -18.59
N LEU A 370 -1.01 -0.91 -18.44
CA LEU A 370 -1.73 -1.77 -19.39
C LEU A 370 -1.15 -1.77 -20.81
N PRO A 371 0.15 -2.06 -20.99
CA PRO A 371 0.72 -2.30 -22.32
C PRO A 371 0.09 -3.52 -23.00
N LYS A 372 0.28 -3.67 -24.32
CA LYS A 372 -0.20 -4.85 -25.05
C LYS A 372 0.59 -6.12 -24.74
N GLU A 373 1.88 -5.96 -24.50
CA GLU A 373 2.78 -7.05 -24.11
C GLU A 373 3.12 -6.89 -22.62
N PRO A 374 3.34 -7.98 -21.87
CA PRO A 374 3.74 -7.92 -20.47
C PRO A 374 5.01 -7.09 -20.30
N GLY A 375 4.92 -6.01 -19.51
CA GLY A 375 6.04 -5.07 -19.30
C GLY A 375 6.49 -4.34 -20.56
N GLY A 376 5.65 -4.24 -21.60
CA GLY A 376 5.95 -3.52 -22.84
C GLY A 376 5.71 -2.01 -22.75
N ILE A 377 5.96 -1.30 -23.85
CA ILE A 377 5.62 0.13 -24.01
C ILE A 377 4.38 0.31 -24.90
N ILE A 378 4.26 -0.47 -25.96
CA ILE A 378 3.22 -0.28 -26.99
C ILE A 378 1.83 -0.50 -26.40
N GLY A 379 0.98 0.51 -26.55
CA GLY A 379 -0.44 0.48 -26.19
C GLY A 379 -0.73 0.79 -24.72
N GLY A 380 0.30 0.86 -23.88
CA GLY A 380 0.12 1.33 -22.51
C GLY A 380 0.01 2.85 -22.46
N VAL A 381 -0.48 3.34 -21.32
CA VAL A 381 -0.70 4.77 -21.08
C VAL A 381 0.03 5.15 -19.82
N ASN A 382 0.79 6.24 -19.90
CA ASN A 382 1.44 6.81 -18.75
C ASN A 382 0.43 7.26 -17.69
N ASN A 383 0.74 6.97 -16.43
CA ASN A 383 -0.07 7.29 -15.27
C ASN A 383 -0.37 8.80 -15.17
N VAL A 384 0.63 9.62 -15.49
CA VAL A 384 0.49 11.09 -15.55
C VAL A 384 -0.58 11.52 -16.56
N ASP A 385 -0.64 10.86 -17.73
CA ASP A 385 -1.61 11.20 -18.79
C ASP A 385 -3.03 10.72 -18.45
N LEU A 386 -3.16 9.71 -17.59
CA LEU A 386 -4.44 9.34 -16.96
C LEU A 386 -4.88 10.33 -15.88
N GLY A 387 -4.03 11.32 -15.55
CA GLY A 387 -4.28 12.32 -14.52
C GLY A 387 -3.99 11.82 -13.10
N ASN A 388 -3.14 10.78 -12.96
CA ASN A 388 -2.79 10.15 -11.68
C ASN A 388 -3.99 9.59 -10.90
N ILE A 389 -5.15 9.44 -11.54
CA ILE A 389 -6.37 9.00 -10.87
C ILE A 389 -6.29 7.49 -10.55
N PRO A 390 -6.97 7.04 -9.48
CA PRO A 390 -7.04 5.63 -9.13
C PRO A 390 -7.52 4.77 -10.30
N THR A 391 -6.70 3.79 -10.69
CA THR A 391 -6.96 2.83 -11.77
C THR A 391 -7.01 1.43 -11.17
N LEU A 392 -8.21 0.85 -11.12
CA LEU A 392 -8.43 -0.49 -10.59
C LEU A 392 -8.19 -1.54 -11.68
N ILE A 393 -7.26 -2.45 -11.44
CA ILE A 393 -6.97 -3.60 -12.30
C ILE A 393 -7.01 -4.90 -11.48
N THR A 394 -6.96 -6.03 -12.16
CA THR A 394 -7.04 -7.36 -11.54
C THR A 394 -5.66 -7.83 -11.05
N PRO A 395 -5.62 -8.75 -10.05
CA PRO A 395 -4.37 -9.40 -9.65
C PRO A 395 -3.69 -10.12 -10.82
N ASN A 396 -4.46 -10.78 -11.69
CA ASN A 396 -3.90 -11.42 -12.87
C ASN A 396 -3.33 -10.42 -13.88
N GLU A 397 -3.94 -9.26 -14.12
CA GLU A 397 -3.34 -8.22 -14.99
C GLU A 397 -1.97 -7.78 -14.45
N VAL A 398 -1.81 -7.62 -13.13
CA VAL A 398 -0.51 -7.28 -12.52
C VAL A 398 0.52 -8.38 -12.76
N ARG A 399 0.17 -9.64 -12.46
CA ARG A 399 1.01 -10.82 -12.73
C ARG A 399 1.33 -11.03 -14.21
N ASP A 400 0.56 -10.42 -15.09
CA ASP A 400 0.72 -10.47 -16.54
C ASP A 400 1.42 -9.22 -17.11
N GLY A 401 2.10 -8.45 -16.26
CA GLY A 401 2.95 -7.33 -16.67
C GLY A 401 2.17 -6.08 -17.08
N ALA A 402 1.05 -5.79 -16.39
CA ALA A 402 0.29 -4.56 -16.61
C ALA A 402 1.02 -3.26 -16.24
N VAL A 403 2.19 -3.32 -15.59
CA VAL A 403 2.94 -2.13 -15.17
C VAL A 403 4.33 -2.18 -15.78
N ARG A 404 4.69 -1.14 -16.55
CA ARG A 404 6.07 -0.80 -16.88
C ARG A 404 6.52 0.29 -15.91
N ALA A 405 7.49 -0.07 -15.07
CA ALA A 405 8.06 0.85 -14.11
C ALA A 405 9.08 1.76 -14.80
N MET A 406 8.89 3.08 -14.81
CA MET A 406 9.92 3.99 -15.35
C MET A 406 10.92 4.36 -14.25
N THR A 407 11.61 5.49 -14.37
CA THR A 407 12.59 5.93 -13.37
C THR A 407 11.96 6.25 -12.01
N CYS A 408 12.66 5.90 -10.92
CA CYS A 408 12.26 6.19 -9.54
C CYS A 408 13.10 7.31 -8.93
N ILE A 409 12.70 7.71 -7.71
CA ILE A 409 13.43 8.64 -6.86
C ILE A 409 14.74 8.01 -6.38
N GLY A 410 14.72 6.78 -5.84
CA GLY A 410 15.90 6.11 -5.28
C GLY A 410 15.98 4.60 -5.56
N PRO A 411 17.18 4.00 -5.70
CA PRO A 411 17.33 2.59 -6.12
C PRO A 411 16.77 1.54 -5.14
N ALA A 412 16.97 1.69 -3.83
CA ALA A 412 16.60 0.64 -2.87
C ALA A 412 15.09 0.46 -2.74
N SER A 413 14.34 1.55 -2.88
CA SER A 413 12.87 1.57 -2.77
C SER A 413 12.15 1.48 -4.12
N LYS A 414 12.88 1.29 -5.23
CA LYS A 414 12.31 1.24 -6.58
C LYS A 414 11.62 -0.09 -6.87
N GLU A 415 10.29 -0.11 -7.01
CA GLU A 415 9.56 -1.25 -7.57
C GLU A 415 9.71 -1.30 -9.10
N THR A 416 10.58 -2.19 -9.60
CA THR A 416 10.86 -2.36 -11.05
C THR A 416 9.70 -3.06 -11.77
N THR A 417 9.72 -3.09 -13.11
CA THR A 417 8.74 -3.84 -13.92
C THR A 417 8.71 -5.31 -13.49
N LEU A 418 9.87 -5.89 -13.22
CA LEU A 418 10.00 -7.25 -12.69
C LEU A 418 9.40 -7.37 -11.28
N HIS A 419 9.51 -6.33 -10.44
CA HIS A 419 8.88 -6.31 -9.11
C HIS A 419 7.36 -6.43 -9.23
N TYR A 420 6.72 -5.59 -10.06
CA TYR A 420 5.27 -5.66 -10.25
C TYR A 420 4.84 -7.01 -10.84
N PHE A 421 5.62 -7.57 -11.76
CA PHE A 421 5.37 -8.89 -12.34
C PHE A 421 5.41 -10.02 -11.29
N ASN A 422 6.26 -9.89 -10.28
CA ASN A 422 6.47 -10.85 -9.20
C ASN A 422 5.97 -10.35 -7.83
N ASP A 423 5.03 -9.41 -7.80
CA ASP A 423 4.70 -8.64 -6.59
C ASP A 423 4.26 -9.57 -5.43
N PRO A 424 5.02 -9.62 -4.31
CA PRO A 424 4.70 -10.50 -3.20
C PRO A 424 3.34 -10.21 -2.55
N LEU A 425 2.90 -8.96 -2.50
CA LEU A 425 1.59 -8.59 -1.92
C LEU A 425 0.46 -9.08 -2.82
N VAL A 426 0.58 -8.87 -4.14
CA VAL A 426 -0.42 -9.36 -5.09
C VAL A 426 -0.53 -10.87 -5.01
N ASP A 427 0.61 -11.56 -4.98
CA ASP A 427 0.61 -13.02 -4.94
C ASP A 427 -0.02 -13.56 -3.65
N MET A 428 0.40 -13.04 -2.50
CA MET A 428 -0.07 -13.52 -1.21
C MET A 428 -1.53 -13.17 -0.95
N LEU A 429 -1.99 -11.95 -1.28
CA LEU A 429 -3.39 -11.55 -1.11
C LEU A 429 -4.33 -12.34 -2.02
N ALA A 430 -3.96 -12.57 -3.29
CA ALA A 430 -4.80 -13.33 -4.21
C ALA A 430 -4.96 -14.81 -3.78
N ASN A 431 -3.91 -15.38 -3.17
CA ASN A 431 -3.90 -16.76 -2.67
C ASN A 431 -4.43 -16.89 -1.22
N ASP A 432 -4.77 -15.80 -0.53
CA ASP A 432 -5.29 -15.85 0.83
C ASP A 432 -6.73 -16.38 0.86
N SER A 433 -6.98 -17.50 1.54
CA SER A 433 -8.31 -18.11 1.62
C SER A 433 -9.28 -17.40 2.58
N GLU A 434 -8.79 -16.50 3.43
CA GLU A 434 -9.58 -15.79 4.42
C GLU A 434 -10.03 -14.42 3.93
N LEU A 435 -9.42 -13.88 2.87
CA LEU A 435 -9.71 -12.56 2.30
C LEU A 435 -10.21 -12.67 0.85
N ASP A 436 -11.07 -11.74 0.45
CA ASP A 436 -11.53 -11.56 -0.93
C ASP A 436 -10.83 -10.34 -1.54
N LEU A 437 -9.72 -10.57 -2.24
CA LEU A 437 -9.01 -9.50 -2.96
C LEU A 437 -9.85 -9.04 -4.16
N CYS A 438 -10.49 -7.87 -4.05
CA CYS A 438 -11.38 -7.39 -5.10
C CYS A 438 -10.66 -6.74 -6.30
N GLY A 439 -9.37 -6.41 -6.14
CA GLY A 439 -8.51 -5.86 -7.18
C GLY A 439 -7.24 -5.22 -6.62
N VAL A 440 -6.43 -4.68 -7.53
CA VAL A 440 -5.25 -3.87 -7.23
C VAL A 440 -5.47 -2.49 -7.83
N CYS A 441 -5.40 -1.46 -7.01
CA CYS A 441 -5.64 -0.08 -7.40
C CYS A 441 -4.33 0.68 -7.47
N PHE A 442 -3.94 1.10 -8.68
CA PHE A 442 -2.80 1.98 -8.89
C PHE A 442 -3.24 3.44 -8.81
N VAL A 443 -2.56 4.25 -8.01
CA VAL A 443 -2.84 5.68 -7.86
C VAL A 443 -1.54 6.46 -7.99
N GLY A 444 -1.53 7.53 -8.78
CA GLY A 444 -0.31 8.30 -8.97
C GLY A 444 -0.04 9.27 -7.83
N SER A 445 1.23 9.60 -7.61
CA SER A 445 1.69 10.73 -6.78
C SER A 445 1.97 11.97 -7.66
N PRO A 446 1.05 12.96 -7.72
CA PRO A 446 1.25 14.18 -8.49
C PRO A 446 2.31 15.08 -7.84
N GLN A 447 2.94 15.95 -8.64
CA GLN A 447 3.88 16.93 -8.11
C GLN A 447 3.17 18.06 -7.32
N GLU A 448 2.00 18.51 -7.78
CA GLU A 448 1.26 19.61 -7.19
C GLU A 448 0.40 19.16 -6.01
N ASN A 449 0.55 19.82 -4.84
CA ASN A 449 -0.17 19.46 -3.60
C ASN A 449 -1.70 19.40 -3.77
N ASP A 450 -2.30 20.36 -4.48
CA ASP A 450 -3.76 20.35 -4.69
C ASP A 450 -4.21 19.11 -5.48
N GLN A 451 -3.37 18.62 -6.41
CA GLN A 451 -3.63 17.40 -7.15
C GLN A 451 -3.46 16.16 -6.28
N LYS A 452 -2.46 16.12 -5.37
CA LYS A 452 -2.27 15.05 -4.37
C LYS A 452 -3.56 14.76 -3.59
N PHE A 453 -4.18 15.83 -3.06
CA PHE A 453 -5.46 15.71 -2.33
C PHE A 453 -6.64 15.41 -3.25
N TYR A 454 -6.63 15.88 -4.49
CA TYR A 454 -7.67 15.55 -5.47
C TYR A 454 -7.68 14.04 -5.78
N VAL A 455 -6.54 13.45 -6.11
CA VAL A 455 -6.43 12.01 -6.44
C VAL A 455 -6.74 11.14 -5.22
N SER A 456 -6.24 11.53 -4.03
CA SER A 456 -6.58 10.85 -2.77
C SER A 456 -8.08 10.86 -2.49
N LYS A 457 -8.77 11.99 -2.72
CA LYS A 457 -10.23 12.06 -2.56
C LYS A 457 -10.97 11.17 -3.56
N ARG A 458 -10.42 10.93 -4.75
CA ARG A 458 -11.01 9.96 -5.70
C ARG A 458 -10.83 8.54 -5.19
N LEU A 459 -9.67 8.22 -4.59
CA LEU A 459 -9.41 6.92 -3.98
C LEU A 459 -10.40 6.64 -2.84
N GLY A 460 -10.63 7.60 -1.93
CA GLY A 460 -11.64 7.43 -0.87
C GLY A 460 -13.05 7.18 -1.41
N ARG A 461 -13.44 7.83 -2.50
CA ARG A 461 -14.75 7.57 -3.15
C ARG A 461 -14.81 6.20 -3.82
N LEU A 462 -13.69 5.73 -4.37
CA LEU A 462 -13.60 4.38 -4.91
C LEU A 462 -13.75 3.35 -3.78
N ALA A 463 -13.03 3.52 -2.66
CA ALA A 463 -13.14 2.66 -1.48
C ALA A 463 -14.57 2.61 -0.93
N GLU A 464 -15.21 3.77 -0.75
CA GLU A 464 -16.63 3.88 -0.35
C GLU A 464 -17.57 3.15 -1.32
N SER A 465 -17.32 3.25 -2.63
CA SER A 465 -18.18 2.63 -3.65
C SER A 465 -18.00 1.12 -3.78
N LEU A 466 -16.87 0.59 -3.31
CA LEU A 466 -16.55 -0.84 -3.36
C LEU A 466 -17.07 -1.59 -2.12
N ASP A 467 -17.53 -0.88 -1.08
CA ASP A 467 -17.90 -1.43 0.22
C ASP A 467 -16.77 -2.34 0.75
N LEU A 468 -15.60 -1.75 1.02
CA LEU A 468 -14.39 -2.47 1.46
C LEU A 468 -14.42 -2.76 2.96
N ASP A 469 -14.08 -4.00 3.31
CA ASP A 469 -13.85 -4.43 4.69
C ASP A 469 -12.41 -4.16 5.16
N GLY A 470 -11.47 -3.93 4.23
CA GLY A 470 -10.09 -3.55 4.56
C GLY A 470 -9.27 -3.11 3.34
N ALA A 471 -8.16 -2.43 3.59
CA ALA A 471 -7.21 -2.06 2.54
C ALA A 471 -5.75 -2.09 3.02
N ILE A 472 -4.85 -2.47 2.12
CA ILE A 472 -3.41 -2.20 2.26
C ILE A 472 -3.06 -1.05 1.32
N VAL A 473 -2.42 -0.01 1.83
CA VAL A 473 -1.89 1.10 1.02
C VAL A 473 -0.37 1.03 1.09
N ILE A 474 0.29 1.07 -0.07
CA ILE A 474 1.75 1.06 -0.18
C ILE A 474 2.23 2.13 -1.15
N THR A 475 3.41 2.71 -0.92
CA THR A 475 4.10 3.62 -1.85
C THR A 475 5.55 3.18 -2.07
N GLU A 476 6.03 3.25 -3.32
CA GLU A 476 7.45 3.19 -3.66
C GLU A 476 8.13 4.56 -3.44
N GLY A 477 9.45 4.60 -3.30
CA GLY A 477 10.18 5.86 -3.07
C GLY A 477 9.99 6.45 -1.66
N PHE A 478 10.51 7.66 -1.46
CA PHE A 478 10.44 8.39 -0.18
C PHE A 478 10.44 9.91 -0.37
N GLY A 479 9.95 10.65 0.63
CA GLY A 479 9.92 12.11 0.63
C GLY A 479 8.57 12.69 0.21
N ASN A 480 8.52 13.42 -0.91
CA ASN A 480 7.34 14.20 -1.32
C ASN A 480 6.09 13.33 -1.59
N ASN A 481 6.27 12.08 -1.98
CA ASN A 481 5.19 11.11 -2.20
C ASN A 481 4.54 10.66 -0.87
N HIS A 482 5.24 10.76 0.28
CA HIS A 482 4.64 10.41 1.58
C HIS A 482 3.43 11.27 1.97
N ILE A 483 3.30 12.48 1.39
CA ILE A 483 2.11 13.32 1.55
C ILE A 483 0.89 12.67 0.87
N ASP A 484 1.06 12.13 -0.33
CA ASP A 484 0.02 11.37 -1.04
C ASP A 484 -0.36 10.15 -0.23
N PHE A 485 0.65 9.38 0.19
CA PHE A 485 0.48 8.13 0.93
C PHE A 485 -0.31 8.32 2.23
N ALA A 486 0.06 9.32 3.03
CA ALA A 486 -0.67 9.67 4.25
C ALA A 486 -2.12 10.09 3.93
N SER A 487 -2.31 10.87 2.86
CA SER A 487 -3.62 11.31 2.40
C SER A 487 -4.47 10.16 1.82
N HIS A 488 -3.86 9.18 1.14
CA HIS A 488 -4.52 7.97 0.65
C HIS A 488 -5.07 7.15 1.82
N ILE A 489 -4.24 6.90 2.83
CA ILE A 489 -4.65 6.22 4.07
C ILE A 489 -5.77 7.00 4.77
N GLU A 490 -5.67 8.32 4.85
CA GLU A 490 -6.70 9.16 5.47
C GLU A 490 -8.05 9.09 4.73
N GLN A 491 -8.03 9.14 3.40
CA GLN A 491 -9.25 9.13 2.59
C GLN A 491 -9.94 7.76 2.57
N VAL A 492 -9.17 6.66 2.62
CA VAL A 492 -9.72 5.31 2.80
C VAL A 492 -10.21 5.12 4.23
N GLY A 493 -9.44 5.53 5.25
CA GLY A 493 -9.85 5.42 6.65
C GLY A 493 -11.14 6.21 6.99
N LYS A 494 -11.37 7.34 6.31
CA LYS A 494 -12.63 8.12 6.42
C LYS A 494 -13.88 7.36 5.97
N THR A 495 -13.75 6.25 5.25
CA THR A 495 -14.87 5.37 4.90
C THR A 495 -15.12 4.29 5.96
N GLU A 496 -14.50 4.41 7.13
CA GLU A 496 -14.53 3.43 8.23
C GLU A 496 -13.88 2.08 7.85
N THR A 497 -13.10 2.06 6.77
CA THR A 497 -12.36 0.88 6.31
C THR A 497 -11.04 0.76 7.07
N PRO A 498 -10.75 -0.38 7.73
CA PRO A 498 -9.44 -0.69 8.29
C PRO A 498 -8.31 -0.59 7.24
N VAL A 499 -7.27 0.19 7.54
CA VAL A 499 -6.12 0.38 6.64
C VAL A 499 -4.83 -0.07 7.31
N VAL A 500 -3.95 -0.72 6.54
CA VAL A 500 -2.54 -0.94 6.87
C VAL A 500 -1.68 -0.20 5.84
N GLY A 501 -0.78 0.66 6.30
CA GLY A 501 0.17 1.36 5.45
C GLY A 501 1.50 0.61 5.34
N MET A 502 2.14 0.64 4.17
CA MET A 502 3.50 0.13 3.97
C MET A 502 4.34 1.16 3.21
N THR A 503 5.55 1.44 3.68
CA THR A 503 6.47 2.33 2.97
C THR A 503 7.89 2.17 3.50
N PHE A 504 8.88 2.54 2.70
CA PHE A 504 10.22 2.82 3.21
C PHE A 504 10.19 4.17 3.93
N ALA A 505 10.15 4.13 5.27
CA ALA A 505 10.04 5.32 6.11
C ALA A 505 11.41 5.72 6.68
N ALA A 506 12.13 4.76 7.26
CA ALA A 506 13.52 4.90 7.72
C ALA A 506 13.73 6.12 8.65
N GLN A 507 14.93 6.72 8.70
CA GLN A 507 15.19 7.90 9.55
C GLN A 507 14.29 9.11 9.25
N GLN A 508 13.70 9.15 8.07
CA GLN A 508 12.78 10.23 7.64
C GLN A 508 11.32 9.92 8.05
N GLY A 509 11.07 8.72 8.60
CA GLY A 509 9.76 8.18 8.92
C GLY A 509 8.99 8.91 10.01
N ALA A 510 9.68 9.65 10.88
CA ALA A 510 9.05 10.53 11.85
C ALA A 510 8.11 11.57 11.20
N LEU A 511 8.33 11.90 9.92
CA LEU A 511 7.50 12.82 9.15
C LEU A 511 6.22 12.19 8.56
N ILE A 512 6.04 10.87 8.68
CA ILE A 512 5.03 10.12 7.91
C ILE A 512 3.77 9.81 8.74
N VAL A 513 3.82 9.81 10.08
CA VAL A 513 2.65 9.49 10.91
C VAL A 513 1.86 10.77 11.25
N GLY A 514 1.13 11.30 10.27
CA GLY A 514 0.45 12.59 10.40
C GLY A 514 -1.06 12.54 10.72
N ASN A 515 -1.71 11.37 10.66
CA ASN A 515 -3.16 11.27 10.85
C ASN A 515 -3.60 10.00 11.60
N LYS A 516 -4.80 10.05 12.19
CA LYS A 516 -5.34 9.02 13.08
C LYS A 516 -5.56 7.63 12.44
N TYR A 517 -5.56 7.54 11.11
CA TYR A 517 -5.75 6.28 10.38
C TYR A 517 -4.43 5.58 10.05
N MET A 518 -3.28 6.20 10.35
CA MET A 518 -1.93 5.64 10.20
C MET A 518 -1.47 4.94 11.49
N ASP A 519 -2.39 4.24 12.13
CA ASP A 519 -2.20 3.50 13.39
C ASP A 519 -1.61 2.09 13.19
N ALA A 520 -1.48 1.64 11.94
CA ALA A 520 -0.91 0.35 11.57
C ALA A 520 -0.02 0.47 10.34
N MET A 521 1.30 0.47 10.56
CA MET A 521 2.31 0.70 9.53
C MET A 521 3.36 -0.41 9.51
N VAL A 522 3.77 -0.81 8.31
CA VAL A 522 4.94 -1.66 8.07
C VAL A 522 6.02 -0.80 7.42
N ASP A 523 7.12 -0.58 8.15
CA ASP A 523 8.30 0.03 7.55
C ASP A 523 9.06 -1.01 6.72
N LEU A 524 9.42 -0.64 5.49
CA LEU A 524 10.18 -1.44 4.57
C LEU A 524 11.71 -1.25 4.71
N ASN A 525 12.18 -0.38 5.61
CA ASN A 525 13.61 -0.22 5.84
C ASN A 525 14.26 -1.54 6.26
N LYS A 526 15.27 -1.95 5.51
CA LYS A 526 16.15 -3.10 5.77
C LYS A 526 17.60 -2.70 5.98
N SER A 527 17.91 -1.40 5.83
CA SER A 527 19.23 -0.85 6.15
C SER A 527 19.41 -0.72 7.67
N GLU A 528 20.61 -1.05 8.16
CA GLU A 528 20.96 -0.93 9.59
C GLU A 528 20.89 0.53 10.07
N ASP A 529 21.27 1.47 9.21
CA ASP A 529 21.34 2.89 9.54
C ASP A 529 20.03 3.64 9.25
N GLY A 530 19.03 3.02 8.62
CA GLY A 530 17.77 3.67 8.27
C GLY A 530 17.91 4.72 7.15
N VAL A 531 18.68 4.40 6.11
CA VAL A 531 18.97 5.29 4.96
C VAL A 531 18.72 4.60 3.62
N GLU A 532 18.53 5.39 2.57
CA GLU A 532 18.55 4.90 1.18
C GLU A 532 19.96 4.37 0.88
N THR A 533 20.08 3.07 0.60
CA THR A 533 21.36 2.36 0.47
C THR A 533 21.96 2.47 -0.93
N GLU A 534 21.19 2.96 -1.91
CA GLU A 534 21.53 2.98 -3.33
C GLU A 534 21.72 1.58 -3.95
N ILE A 535 21.50 0.51 -3.17
CA ILE A 535 21.48 -0.88 -3.61
C ILE A 535 20.08 -1.19 -4.12
N LEU A 536 19.96 -1.52 -5.41
CA LEU A 536 18.67 -1.82 -6.04
C LEU A 536 17.90 -2.91 -5.28
N GLN A 537 16.59 -2.68 -5.07
CA GLN A 537 15.64 -3.60 -4.42
C GLN A 537 15.87 -3.87 -2.93
N ASP A 538 16.80 -3.17 -2.28
CA ASP A 538 17.14 -3.45 -0.89
C ASP A 538 15.99 -3.15 0.09
N ASN A 539 15.26 -2.06 -0.14
CA ASN A 539 14.14 -1.58 0.69
C ASN A 539 12.75 -1.79 0.06
N CYS A 540 12.65 -2.66 -0.95
CA CYS A 540 11.38 -3.04 -1.56
C CYS A 540 10.63 -4.08 -0.71
N VAL A 541 9.36 -4.33 -1.04
CA VAL A 541 8.54 -5.35 -0.37
C VAL A 541 9.16 -6.73 -0.53
N ALA A 542 9.31 -7.43 0.59
CA ALA A 542 9.64 -8.84 0.63
C ALA A 542 8.46 -9.68 1.15
N LYS A 543 8.58 -11.02 1.05
CA LYS A 543 7.51 -11.95 1.45
C LYS A 543 7.16 -11.83 2.93
N GLU A 544 8.16 -11.56 3.77
CA GLU A 544 8.02 -11.31 5.19
C GLU A 544 7.20 -10.04 5.49
N ASP A 545 7.46 -8.95 4.76
CA ASP A 545 6.72 -7.69 4.90
C ASP A 545 5.26 -7.87 4.46
N ALA A 546 5.04 -8.54 3.33
CA ALA A 546 3.72 -8.85 2.81
C ALA A 546 2.92 -9.71 3.81
N ARG A 547 3.54 -10.76 4.37
CA ARG A 547 2.93 -11.60 5.41
C ARG A 547 2.50 -10.75 6.62
N ARG A 548 3.38 -9.87 7.08
CA ARG A 548 3.13 -8.99 8.23
C ARG A 548 1.97 -8.04 7.97
N ALA A 549 1.94 -7.38 6.80
CA ALA A 549 0.87 -6.47 6.44
C ALA A 549 -0.50 -7.17 6.35
N ILE A 550 -0.54 -8.36 5.74
CA ILE A 550 -1.77 -9.17 5.63
C ILE A 550 -2.27 -9.60 7.01
N ALA A 551 -1.36 -10.05 7.90
CA ALA A 551 -1.72 -10.40 9.26
C ALA A 551 -2.24 -9.19 10.07
N MET A 552 -1.57 -8.03 9.98
CA MET A 552 -2.03 -6.79 10.59
C MET A 552 -3.41 -6.39 10.08
N LEU A 553 -3.66 -6.53 8.77
CA LEU A 553 -4.96 -6.22 8.18
C LEU A 553 -6.05 -7.11 8.76
N LYS A 554 -5.83 -8.44 8.81
CA LYS A 554 -6.78 -9.39 9.40
C LYS A 554 -7.09 -9.08 10.86
N ASN A 555 -6.08 -8.70 11.64
CA ASN A 555 -6.26 -8.29 13.03
C ASN A 555 -7.13 -7.04 13.13
N LYS A 556 -6.88 -6.02 12.31
CA LYS A 556 -7.72 -4.81 12.31
C LYS A 556 -9.16 -5.08 11.88
N ILE A 557 -9.37 -5.89 10.84
CA ILE A 557 -10.71 -6.31 10.40
C ILE A 557 -11.46 -7.02 11.54
N SER A 558 -10.74 -7.81 12.34
CA SER A 558 -11.30 -8.56 13.47
C SER A 558 -11.46 -7.73 14.75
N GLY A 559 -11.02 -6.47 14.75
CA GLY A 559 -11.02 -5.60 15.93
C GLY A 559 -9.95 -5.95 16.99
N GLU A 560 -8.96 -6.76 16.62
CA GLU A 560 -7.83 -7.07 17.49
C GLU A 560 -6.86 -5.88 17.57
N LYS A 561 -6.15 -5.76 18.70
CA LYS A 561 -5.20 -4.67 18.92
C LYS A 561 -3.97 -4.87 18.02
N VAL A 562 -3.66 -3.85 17.23
CA VAL A 562 -2.37 -3.70 16.54
C VAL A 562 -1.54 -2.66 17.28
N GLU A 563 -0.26 -2.93 17.50
CA GLU A 563 0.63 -1.95 18.12
C GLU A 563 0.87 -0.78 17.16
N LYS A 564 0.79 0.43 17.70
CA LYS A 564 0.99 1.66 16.91
C LYS A 564 2.44 1.76 16.43
N PRO A 565 2.69 2.37 15.25
CA PRO A 565 4.05 2.66 14.83
C PRO A 565 4.75 3.60 15.82
N GLU A 566 6.06 3.42 15.99
CA GLU A 566 6.88 4.35 16.76
C GLU A 566 7.09 5.66 16.01
N LYS A 567 7.22 6.77 16.74
CA LYS A 567 7.46 8.11 16.17
C LYS A 567 8.85 8.25 15.54
N GLN A 568 9.83 7.50 16.03
CA GLN A 568 11.16 7.42 15.44
C GLN A 568 11.40 5.97 15.02
N TRP A 569 12.07 5.79 13.89
CA TRP A 569 12.37 4.45 13.39
C TRP A 569 13.18 3.65 14.41
N THR A 570 12.73 2.42 14.70
CA THR A 570 13.52 1.41 15.39
C THR A 570 13.27 0.03 14.79
N GLN A 571 14.34 -0.76 14.69
CA GLN A 571 14.25 -2.16 14.22
C GLN A 571 13.39 -3.03 15.15
N GLU A 572 13.34 -2.71 16.45
CA GLU A 572 12.64 -3.53 17.46
C GLU A 572 11.14 -3.71 17.20
N VAL A 573 10.47 -2.70 16.62
CA VAL A 573 9.04 -2.79 16.28
C VAL A 573 8.81 -3.79 15.17
N GLY A 574 9.66 -3.75 14.14
CA GLY A 574 9.61 -4.70 13.04
C GLY A 574 9.77 -6.13 13.53
N ASP A 575 10.74 -6.35 14.41
CA ASP A 575 11.03 -7.67 14.99
C ASP A 575 9.86 -8.18 15.85
N LYS A 576 9.29 -7.34 16.72
CA LYS A 576 8.11 -7.70 17.55
C LYS A 576 6.89 -8.06 16.70
N ASN A 577 6.63 -7.31 15.63
CA ASN A 577 5.54 -7.61 14.71
C ASN A 577 5.79 -8.93 13.98
N GLN A 578 7.05 -9.24 13.62
CA GLN A 578 7.40 -10.52 13.02
C GLN A 578 7.16 -11.69 13.97
N GLU A 579 7.50 -11.55 15.26
CA GLU A 579 7.26 -12.59 16.26
C GLU A 579 5.78 -12.91 16.47
N ILE A 580 4.87 -11.96 16.24
CA ILE A 580 3.41 -12.19 16.30
C ILE A 580 2.96 -13.04 15.11
N VAL A 581 3.54 -12.79 13.93
CA VAL A 581 3.22 -13.48 12.68
C VAL A 581 3.80 -14.90 12.62
N ASP A 582 4.96 -15.10 13.23
CA ASP A 582 5.68 -16.39 13.22
C ASP A 582 5.14 -17.41 14.25
N LYS A 583 4.21 -16.99 15.12
CA LYS A 583 3.50 -17.85 16.07
C LYS A 583 2.24 -18.45 15.47
#